data_AF-A0A7S2LF12-F1
#
_entry.id   AF-A0A7S2LF12-F1
#
_cell.length_a   1.000
_cell.length_b   1.000
_cell.length_c   1.000
_cell.angle_alpha   90.00
_cell.angle_beta   90.00
_cell.angle_gamma   90.00
#
_symmetry.space_group_name_H-M   'P 1'
#
loop_
_entity.id
_entity.type
_entity.pdbx_description
1 polymer ?
#
loop_
_entity_poly.entity_id
_entity_poly.type
_entity_poly.pdbx_seq_one_letter_code
_entity_poly.pdbx_strand_id
1 'polypeptide(L)'
;CMCCARPASKVAIVTAETRTSDPLITMLGVPGKYLRNVGVGRQWKGFFTKVQSYLLFLKQYAQLHPKRIVVMSDTDMLYGGCSDQELLDRYRRVSEASDGAPIVVGADPVIHPDLPPEETKRMQELTWPRRAAVLHAFNLSQDLWPYFTPPYAYGTFSFPNSGFIMGPAA
;
A
#
# COMPACT_ATOMS: atom_id res chain seq x y z
N CYS A 1 10.99 19.13 -23.40
CA CYS A 1 9.76 18.84 -24.17
C CYS A 1 8.64 19.77 -23.75
N MET A 2 7.92 20.27 -24.76
CA MET A 2 6.76 21.16 -24.70
C MET A 2 5.64 20.68 -23.75
N CYS A 3 4.92 21.66 -23.23
CA CYS A 3 3.67 21.56 -22.49
C CYS A 3 2.66 20.66 -23.20
N CYS A 4 2.36 19.51 -22.61
CA CYS A 4 1.14 18.74 -22.86
C CYS A 4 0.57 18.39 -21.49
N ALA A 5 -0.74 18.61 -21.31
CA ALA A 5 -1.44 18.30 -20.07
C ALA A 5 -1.00 16.93 -19.54
N ARG A 6 -0.55 16.88 -18.27
CA ARG A 6 -0.18 15.62 -17.62
C ARG A 6 -1.39 14.67 -17.77
N PRO A 7 -1.26 13.52 -18.44
CA PRO A 7 -2.37 12.57 -18.49
C PRO A 7 -2.79 12.28 -17.05
N ALA A 8 -4.09 12.35 -16.79
CA ALA A 8 -4.62 12.14 -15.46
C ALA A 8 -4.13 10.77 -14.94
N SER A 9 -3.48 10.78 -13.77
CA SER A 9 -2.99 9.55 -13.14
C SER A 9 -4.12 8.53 -13.06
N LYS A 10 -3.88 7.32 -13.57
CA LYS A 10 -4.85 6.22 -13.49
C LYS A 10 -5.00 5.69 -12.06
N VAL A 11 -4.06 6.05 -11.17
CA VAL A 11 -4.00 5.64 -9.78
C VAL A 11 -4.16 6.86 -8.88
N ALA A 12 -5.08 6.79 -7.93
CA ALA A 12 -5.14 7.78 -6.86
C ALA A 12 -4.27 7.31 -5.70
N ILE A 13 -3.21 8.05 -5.37
CA ILE A 13 -2.39 7.77 -4.18
C ILE A 13 -2.82 8.76 -3.10
N VAL A 14 -3.25 8.25 -1.95
CA VAL A 14 -3.76 9.05 -0.83
C VAL A 14 -2.97 8.77 0.44
N THR A 15 -2.88 9.79 1.29
CA THR A 15 -2.29 9.69 2.61
C THR A 15 -3.12 10.45 3.65
N ALA A 16 -2.92 10.17 4.93
CA ALA A 16 -3.58 10.86 6.03
C ALA A 16 -2.55 11.57 6.92
N GLU A 17 -2.16 12.77 6.52
CA GLU A 17 -1.21 13.62 7.24
C GLU A 17 -1.94 14.80 7.87
N THR A 18 -2.02 14.84 9.20
CA THR A 18 -2.77 15.86 9.94
C THR A 18 -1.92 17.06 10.35
N ARG A 19 -0.59 16.96 10.26
CA ARG A 19 0.34 18.02 10.69
C ARG A 19 0.52 19.13 9.65
N THR A 20 0.09 18.90 8.41
CA THR A 20 0.17 19.86 7.32
C THR A 20 -1.22 20.26 6.81
N SER A 21 -1.34 21.49 6.33
CA SER A 21 -2.50 21.98 5.59
C SER A 21 -2.41 21.70 4.09
N ASP A 22 -1.28 21.17 3.62
CA ASP A 22 -1.06 20.89 2.20
C ASP A 22 -1.96 19.73 1.72
N PRO A 23 -2.86 19.95 0.73
CA PRO A 23 -3.68 18.89 0.15
C PRO A 23 -2.89 17.92 -0.74
N LEU A 24 -1.67 18.27 -1.17
CA LEU A 24 -0.85 17.48 -2.09
C LEU A 24 0.60 17.38 -1.60
N ILE A 25 0.96 16.24 -1.02
CA ILE A 25 2.33 16.00 -0.55
C ILE A 25 3.15 15.40 -1.69
N THR A 26 4.32 15.96 -1.99
CA THR A 26 5.21 15.39 -3.01
C THR A 26 5.70 14.01 -2.56
N MET A 27 5.52 12.99 -3.40
CA MET A 27 6.02 11.64 -3.14
C MET A 27 7.44 11.53 -3.71
N LEU A 28 8.39 11.06 -2.89
CA LEU A 28 9.77 10.85 -3.33
C LEU A 28 9.85 9.71 -4.36
N GLY A 29 10.88 9.74 -5.22
CA GLY A 29 11.09 8.75 -6.29
C GLY A 29 10.91 9.35 -7.68
N VAL A 30 9.72 9.18 -8.28
CA VAL A 30 9.43 9.67 -9.63
C VAL A 30 8.94 11.12 -9.63
N PRO A 31 9.54 12.03 -10.44
CA PRO A 31 9.09 13.42 -10.52
C PRO A 31 7.60 13.55 -10.88
N GLY A 32 6.91 14.44 -10.17
CA GLY A 32 5.50 14.74 -10.43
C GLY A 32 4.50 13.74 -9.84
N LYS A 33 4.94 12.84 -8.95
CA LYS A 33 4.05 12.03 -8.11
C LYS A 33 3.68 12.77 -6.83
N TYR A 34 2.42 12.65 -6.45
CA TYR A 34 1.87 13.30 -5.26
C TYR A 34 0.95 12.34 -4.51
N LEU A 35 0.96 12.47 -3.19
CA LEU A 35 -0.02 11.90 -2.28
C LEU A 35 -1.13 12.95 -2.08
N ARG A 36 -2.38 12.60 -2.38
CA ARG A 36 -3.52 13.41 -1.97
C ARG A 36 -3.74 13.25 -0.48
N ASN A 37 -3.57 14.32 0.28
CA ASN A 37 -3.70 14.30 1.72
C ASN A 37 -5.18 14.41 2.13
N VAL A 38 -5.74 13.32 2.64
CA VAL A 38 -7.12 13.24 3.15
C VAL A 38 -7.21 13.56 4.66
N GLY A 39 -6.06 13.83 5.28
CA GLY A 39 -5.90 14.21 6.68
C GLY A 39 -5.99 15.72 6.94
N VAL A 40 -5.98 16.57 5.91
CA VAL A 40 -6.00 18.03 6.04
C VAL A 40 -7.15 18.49 6.93
N GLY A 41 -6.83 19.33 7.92
CA GLY A 41 -7.80 19.94 8.84
C GLY A 41 -8.37 18.99 9.90
N ARG A 42 -7.91 17.74 9.97
CA ARG A 42 -8.34 16.78 10.99
C ARG A 42 -7.40 16.80 12.19
N GLN A 43 -7.98 16.65 13.38
CA GLN A 43 -7.20 16.39 14.59
C GLN A 43 -6.78 14.93 14.67
N TRP A 44 -5.50 14.67 14.96
CA TRP A 44 -5.01 13.32 15.22
C TRP A 44 -5.57 12.78 16.55
N LYS A 45 -6.22 11.62 16.48
CA LYS A 45 -6.78 10.88 17.64
C LYS A 45 -6.32 9.42 17.62
N GLY A 46 -5.11 9.17 17.12
CA GLY A 46 -4.55 7.82 16.92
C GLY A 46 -4.90 7.21 15.56
N PHE A 47 -4.60 5.92 15.40
CA PHE A 47 -4.72 5.18 14.14
C PHE A 47 -6.11 5.26 13.50
N PHE A 48 -7.16 5.41 14.32
CA PHE A 48 -8.53 5.59 13.84
C PHE A 48 -8.71 6.82 12.95
N THR A 49 -7.97 7.91 13.18
CA THR A 49 -8.03 9.11 12.34
C THR A 49 -7.64 8.78 10.90
N LYS A 50 -6.58 7.98 10.70
CA LYS A 50 -6.12 7.53 9.38
C LYS A 50 -7.20 6.69 8.69
N VAL A 51 -7.72 5.67 9.37
CA VAL A 51 -8.77 4.77 8.84
C VAL A 51 -10.03 5.53 8.45
N GLN A 52 -10.52 6.43 9.31
CA GLN A 52 -11.72 7.23 9.04
C GLN A 52 -11.52 8.19 7.86
N SER A 53 -10.33 8.78 7.73
CA SER A 53 -10.01 9.68 6.62
C SER A 53 -10.04 8.96 5.28
N TYR A 54 -9.44 7.77 5.22
CA TYR A 54 -9.50 6.92 4.03
C TYR A 54 -10.91 6.45 3.73
N LEU A 55 -11.67 5.98 4.73
CA LEU A 55 -13.03 5.51 4.51
C LEU A 55 -13.95 6.59 3.95
N LEU A 56 -13.85 7.83 4.46
CA LEU A 56 -14.63 8.95 3.96
C LEU A 56 -14.24 9.30 2.52
N PHE A 57 -12.94 9.31 2.22
CA PHE A 57 -12.45 9.52 0.86
C PHE A 57 -12.98 8.43 -0.09
N LEU A 58 -12.83 7.15 0.26
CA LEU A 58 -13.24 6.03 -0.58
C LEU A 58 -14.74 6.04 -0.83
N LYS A 59 -15.57 6.31 0.18
CA LYS A 59 -17.03 6.42 0.01
C LYS A 59 -17.42 7.45 -1.06
N GLN A 60 -16.74 8.60 -1.10
CA GLN A 60 -17.01 9.64 -2.09
C GLN A 60 -16.37 9.32 -3.45
N TYR A 61 -15.13 8.83 -3.44
CA TYR A 61 -14.36 8.56 -4.63
C TYR A 61 -14.93 7.38 -5.43
N ALA A 62 -15.36 6.32 -4.74
CA ALA A 62 -15.95 5.12 -5.33
C ALA A 62 -17.28 5.39 -6.05
N GLN A 63 -18.05 6.40 -5.62
CA GLN A 63 -19.28 6.80 -6.32
C GLN A 63 -19.01 7.29 -7.74
N LEU A 64 -17.88 7.99 -7.94
CA LEU A 64 -17.49 8.55 -9.23
C LEU A 64 -16.57 7.61 -10.01
N HIS A 65 -15.79 6.80 -9.30
CA HIS A 65 -14.67 6.05 -9.84
C HIS A 65 -14.55 4.63 -9.23
N PRO A 66 -15.60 3.80 -9.28
CA PRO A 66 -15.65 2.54 -8.54
C PRO A 66 -14.54 1.55 -8.91
N LYS A 67 -14.13 1.55 -10.18
CA LYS A 67 -13.10 0.65 -10.72
C LYS A 67 -11.69 1.24 -10.72
N ARG A 68 -11.50 2.49 -10.26
CA ARG A 68 -10.15 3.08 -10.23
C ARG A 68 -9.37 2.48 -9.08
N ILE A 69 -8.09 2.22 -9.33
CA ILE A 69 -7.18 1.75 -8.31
C ILE A 69 -6.76 2.93 -7.41
N VAL A 70 -6.86 2.69 -6.12
CA VAL A 70 -6.44 3.60 -5.05
C VAL A 70 -5.31 2.95 -4.29
N VAL A 71 -4.30 3.74 -3.95
CA VAL A 71 -3.21 3.38 -3.04
C VAL A 71 -3.35 4.25 -1.80
N MET A 72 -3.58 3.64 -0.65
CA MET A 72 -3.49 4.28 0.66
C MET A 72 -2.07 4.06 1.20
N SER A 73 -1.34 5.14 1.42
CA SER A 73 0.08 5.10 1.78
C SER A 73 0.39 6.05 2.92
N ASP A 74 1.33 5.66 3.78
CA ASP A 74 1.92 6.60 4.74
C ASP A 74 2.87 7.59 4.03
N THR A 75 3.21 8.69 4.71
CA THR A 75 4.02 9.78 4.15
C THR A 75 5.51 9.48 4.09
N ASP A 76 5.96 8.45 4.80
CA ASP A 76 7.34 7.93 4.83
C ASP A 76 7.62 6.87 3.74
N MET A 77 6.71 6.74 2.77
CA MET A 77 6.83 5.85 1.62
C MET A 77 7.37 6.59 0.39
N LEU A 78 8.13 5.88 -0.45
CA LEU A 78 8.64 6.37 -1.73
C LEU A 78 8.11 5.56 -2.91
N TYR A 79 8.08 6.18 -4.09
CA TYR A 79 7.68 5.56 -5.34
C TYR A 79 8.89 4.96 -6.04
N GLY A 80 9.10 3.66 -5.89
CA GLY A 80 10.27 2.96 -6.45
C GLY A 80 10.13 2.46 -7.90
N GLY A 81 8.94 2.58 -8.51
CA GLY A 81 8.72 2.20 -9.92
C GLY A 81 9.01 3.34 -10.90
N CYS A 82 8.82 3.10 -12.20
CA CYS A 82 9.03 4.11 -13.24
C CYS A 82 7.73 4.79 -13.69
N SER A 83 6.57 4.10 -13.61
CA SER A 83 5.30 4.62 -14.12
C SER A 83 4.06 3.99 -13.45
N ASP A 84 2.89 4.63 -13.59
CA ASP A 84 1.63 4.06 -13.10
C ASP A 84 1.26 2.76 -13.81
N GLN A 85 1.63 2.62 -15.09
CA GLN A 85 1.36 1.40 -15.83
C GLN A 85 2.15 0.23 -15.22
N GLU A 86 3.43 0.45 -14.91
CA GLU A 86 4.25 -0.56 -14.22
C GLU A 86 3.67 -0.91 -12.84
N LEU A 87 3.24 0.09 -12.06
CA LEU A 87 2.58 -0.15 -10.78
C LEU A 87 1.31 -1.02 -10.94
N LEU A 88 0.47 -0.70 -11.92
CA LEU A 88 -0.76 -1.46 -12.22
C LEU A 88 -0.47 -2.88 -12.72
N ASP A 89 0.58 -3.07 -13.52
CA ASP A 89 1.02 -4.38 -14.00
C ASP A 89 1.51 -5.25 -12.83
N ARG A 90 2.29 -4.67 -11.92
CA ARG A 90 2.74 -5.35 -10.69
C ARG A 90 1.58 -5.70 -9.78
N TYR A 91 0.63 -4.77 -9.57
CA TYR A 91 -0.58 -5.03 -8.78
C TYR A 91 -1.39 -6.21 -9.34
N ARG A 92 -1.63 -6.24 -10.66
CA ARG A 92 -2.34 -7.35 -11.31
C ARG A 92 -1.62 -8.67 -11.09
N ARG A 93 -0.30 -8.70 -11.29
CA ARG A 93 0.50 -9.91 -11.06
C ARG A 93 0.44 -10.41 -9.61
N VAL A 94 0.51 -9.50 -8.62
CA VAL A 94 0.37 -9.86 -7.20
C VAL A 94 -1.03 -10.43 -6.93
N SER A 95 -2.07 -9.78 -7.46
CA SER A 95 -3.47 -10.22 -7.31
C SER A 95 -3.68 -11.61 -7.92
N GLU A 96 -3.24 -11.82 -9.16
CA GLU A 96 -3.32 -13.10 -9.87
C GLU A 96 -2.56 -14.21 -9.14
N ALA A 97 -1.36 -13.93 -8.64
CA ALA A 97 -0.57 -14.88 -7.83
C ALA A 97 -1.17 -15.15 -6.44
N SER A 98 -2.16 -14.35 -6.01
CA SER A 98 -2.86 -14.47 -4.72
C SER A 98 -4.31 -14.91 -4.91
N ASP A 99 -4.57 -15.83 -5.85
CA ASP A 99 -5.90 -16.36 -6.17
C ASP A 99 -6.93 -15.28 -6.57
N GLY A 100 -6.47 -14.19 -7.20
CA GLY A 100 -7.32 -13.08 -7.63
C GLY A 100 -7.73 -12.13 -6.49
N ALA A 101 -7.00 -12.11 -5.37
CA ALA A 101 -7.29 -11.20 -4.26
C ALA A 101 -7.30 -9.73 -4.74
N PRO A 102 -8.41 -8.97 -4.57
CA PRO A 102 -8.54 -7.63 -5.13
C PRO A 102 -7.78 -6.55 -4.33
N ILE A 103 -7.45 -6.84 -3.08
CA ILE A 103 -6.73 -5.93 -2.19
C ILE A 103 -5.34 -6.48 -1.93
N VAL A 104 -4.33 -5.64 -2.17
CA VAL A 104 -2.93 -5.91 -1.84
C VAL A 104 -2.56 -5.02 -0.67
N VAL A 105 -1.93 -5.61 0.35
CA VAL A 105 -1.46 -4.89 1.53
C VAL A 105 0.05 -5.05 1.65
N GLY A 106 0.72 -4.09 2.28
CA GLY A 106 2.12 -4.23 2.68
C GLY A 106 2.28 -5.42 3.63
N ALA A 107 3.50 -5.94 3.73
CA ALA A 107 3.83 -7.02 4.65
C ALA A 107 4.86 -6.55 5.68
N ASP A 108 4.71 -7.01 6.92
CA ASP A 108 5.58 -6.71 8.06
C ASP A 108 6.10 -8.03 8.67
N PRO A 109 7.36 -8.07 9.15
CA PRO A 109 7.83 -9.19 9.94
C PRO A 109 7.25 -9.26 11.35
N VAL A 110 6.70 -8.15 11.87
CA VAL A 110 6.16 -8.06 13.24
C VAL A 110 4.67 -7.73 13.18
N ILE A 111 3.90 -8.35 14.07
CA ILE A 111 2.49 -8.02 14.23
C ILE A 111 2.32 -6.93 15.29
N HIS A 112 1.51 -5.91 14.99
CA HIS A 112 1.12 -4.90 15.97
C HIS A 112 -0.35 -4.48 15.76
N PRO A 113 -1.18 -4.44 16.81
CA PRO A 113 -0.88 -4.86 18.18
C PRO A 113 -0.61 -6.38 18.28
N ASP A 114 0.04 -6.80 19.37
CA ASP A 114 0.28 -8.22 19.62
C ASP A 114 -1.05 -8.98 19.64
N LEU A 115 -1.06 -10.13 18.97
CA LEU A 115 -2.19 -11.04 18.99
C LEU A 115 -1.88 -12.28 19.81
N PRO A 116 -2.92 -13.00 20.28
CA PRO A 116 -2.74 -14.32 20.83
C PRO A 116 -1.94 -15.25 19.88
N PRO A 117 -1.11 -16.17 20.41
CA PRO A 117 -0.27 -17.04 19.59
C PRO A 117 -1.04 -17.83 18.53
N GLU A 118 -2.25 -18.28 18.84
CA GLU A 118 -3.11 -19.03 17.93
C GLU A 118 -3.58 -18.20 16.73
N GLU A 119 -3.93 -16.93 16.93
CA GLU A 119 -4.32 -16.02 15.85
C GLU A 119 -3.11 -15.62 15.01
N THR A 120 -1.95 -15.44 15.65
CA THR A 120 -0.67 -15.21 14.97
C THR A 120 -0.34 -16.36 14.03
N LYS A 121 -0.42 -17.60 14.53
CA LYS A 121 -0.18 -18.82 13.75
C LYS A 121 -1.17 -18.95 12.60
N ARG A 122 -2.46 -18.76 12.87
CA ARG A 122 -3.51 -18.81 11.85
C ARG A 122 -3.25 -17.81 10.72
N MET A 123 -2.84 -16.59 11.04
CA MET A 123 -2.50 -15.59 10.01
C MET A 123 -1.31 -16.01 9.17
N GLN A 124 -0.25 -16.53 9.80
CA GLN A 124 0.92 -17.04 9.08
C GLN A 124 0.53 -18.17 8.13
N GLU A 125 -0.28 -19.13 8.57
CA GLU A 125 -0.75 -20.24 7.73
C GLU A 125 -1.57 -19.76 6.53
N LEU A 126 -2.38 -18.69 6.71
CA LEU A 126 -3.15 -18.09 5.63
C LEU A 126 -2.29 -17.30 4.63
N THR A 127 -1.27 -16.57 5.10
CA THR A 127 -0.47 -15.69 4.24
C THR A 127 0.69 -16.41 3.58
N TRP A 128 1.20 -17.50 4.16
CA TRP A 128 2.41 -18.17 3.70
C TRP A 128 2.34 -18.68 2.26
N PRO A 129 1.31 -19.43 1.83
CA PRO A 129 1.24 -19.94 0.45
C PRO A 129 1.13 -18.81 -0.58
N ARG A 130 0.34 -17.77 -0.27
CA ARG A 130 0.16 -16.59 -1.13
C ARG A 130 1.46 -15.80 -1.28
N ARG A 131 2.18 -15.58 -0.18
CA ARG A 131 3.50 -14.95 -0.22
C ARG A 131 4.46 -15.73 -1.11
N ALA A 132 4.49 -17.06 -0.97
CA ALA A 132 5.36 -17.91 -1.79
C ALA A 132 5.03 -17.78 -3.29
N ALA A 133 3.74 -17.82 -3.63
CA ALA A 133 3.27 -17.66 -5.00
C ALA A 133 3.59 -16.27 -5.58
N VAL A 134 3.40 -15.20 -4.80
CA VAL A 134 3.77 -13.84 -5.19
C VAL A 134 5.28 -13.75 -5.46
N LEU A 135 6.12 -14.20 -4.53
CA LEU A 135 7.58 -14.18 -4.74
C LEU A 135 7.99 -14.93 -6.01
N HIS A 136 7.43 -16.12 -6.23
CA HIS A 136 7.66 -16.91 -7.43
C HIS A 136 7.25 -16.15 -8.71
N ALA A 137 6.11 -15.45 -8.72
CA ALA A 137 5.66 -14.65 -9.87
C ALA A 137 6.62 -13.48 -10.23
N PHE A 138 7.50 -13.10 -9.31
CA PHE A 138 8.55 -12.10 -9.53
C PHE A 138 9.96 -12.71 -9.67
N ASN A 139 10.06 -14.03 -9.84
CA ASN A 139 11.34 -14.76 -9.87
C ASN A 139 12.19 -14.52 -8.62
N LEU A 140 11.55 -14.39 -7.46
CA LEU A 140 12.19 -14.21 -6.15
C LEU A 140 12.06 -15.49 -5.32
N SER A 141 13.10 -15.80 -4.54
CA SER A 141 13.05 -16.85 -3.51
C SER A 141 12.70 -16.24 -2.15
N GLN A 142 12.11 -17.05 -1.27
CA GLN A 142 11.98 -16.72 0.15
C GLN A 142 13.34 -16.55 0.84
N ASP A 143 14.37 -17.21 0.33
CA ASP A 143 15.75 -17.16 0.84
C ASP A 143 16.43 -15.82 0.56
N LEU A 144 15.81 -14.93 -0.22
CA LEU A 144 16.32 -13.58 -0.44
C LEU A 144 16.15 -12.67 0.79
N TRP A 145 15.37 -13.09 1.78
CA TRP A 145 15.08 -12.30 2.97
C TRP A 145 16.35 -11.76 3.67
N PRO A 146 17.36 -12.58 4.00
CA PRO A 146 18.55 -12.09 4.70
C PRO A 146 19.40 -11.10 3.89
N TYR A 147 19.21 -11.00 2.57
CA TYR A 147 19.92 -10.04 1.73
C TYR A 147 19.36 -8.63 1.83
N PHE A 148 18.06 -8.50 2.12
CA PHE A 148 17.35 -7.22 2.14
C PHE A 148 17.07 -6.70 3.54
N THR A 149 17.40 -7.48 4.57
CA THR A 149 17.13 -7.11 5.95
C THR A 149 18.41 -7.03 6.78
N PRO A 150 18.53 -6.04 7.67
CA PRO A 150 19.65 -6.00 8.59
C PRO A 150 19.64 -7.26 9.46
N PRO A 151 20.80 -7.73 9.96
CA PRO A 151 20.93 -8.97 10.73
C PRO A 151 20.11 -9.02 12.03
N TYR A 152 19.53 -7.89 12.45
CA TYR A 152 18.65 -7.74 13.61
C TYR A 152 17.15 -7.71 13.25
N ALA A 153 16.80 -7.80 11.98
CA ALA A 153 15.41 -7.91 11.56
C ALA A 153 14.90 -9.31 11.90
N TYR A 154 14.18 -9.42 13.01
CA TYR A 154 13.54 -10.65 13.44
C TYR A 154 12.37 -10.99 12.50
N GLY A 155 12.21 -12.28 12.17
CA GLY A 155 11.03 -12.81 11.49
C GLY A 155 11.10 -12.82 9.97
N THR A 156 9.99 -13.18 9.33
CA THR A 156 9.76 -13.11 7.88
C THR A 156 8.52 -12.25 7.64
N PHE A 157 8.42 -11.56 6.50
CA PHE A 157 7.20 -10.85 6.11
C PHE A 157 5.97 -11.78 6.15
N SER A 158 5.15 -11.65 7.19
CA SER A 158 4.06 -12.61 7.46
C SER A 158 2.77 -11.93 7.88
N PHE A 159 2.82 -10.65 8.26
CA PHE A 159 1.68 -9.90 8.77
C PHE A 159 1.33 -8.74 7.86
N PRO A 160 0.04 -8.36 7.76
CA PRO A 160 -0.37 -7.21 6.97
C PRO A 160 0.09 -5.89 7.62
N ASN A 161 0.62 -4.98 6.81
CA ASN A 161 1.06 -3.66 7.22
C ASN A 161 0.10 -2.58 6.66
N SER A 162 -0.34 -1.66 7.52
CA SER A 162 -1.31 -0.61 7.13
C SER A 162 -0.67 0.61 6.44
N GLY A 163 0.65 0.66 6.32
CA GLY A 163 1.41 1.72 5.64
C GLY A 163 1.31 1.67 4.13
N PHE A 164 0.85 0.55 3.57
CA PHE A 164 0.51 0.41 2.15
C PHE A 164 -0.71 -0.49 1.98
N ILE A 165 -1.74 0.03 1.30
CA ILE A 165 -2.91 -0.75 0.87
C ILE A 165 -3.28 -0.30 -0.54
N MET A 166 -3.53 -1.24 -1.44
CA MET A 166 -3.84 -0.96 -2.84
C MET A 166 -4.99 -1.85 -3.33
N GLY A 167 -5.93 -1.26 -4.06
CA GLY A 167 -7.07 -1.98 -4.62
C GLY A 167 -8.07 -1.07 -5.34
N PRO A 168 -9.17 -1.63 -5.89
CA PRO A 168 -10.26 -0.82 -6.44
C PRO A 168 -10.91 0.05 -5.36
N ALA A 169 -11.52 1.16 -5.77
CA ALA A 169 -12.16 2.10 -4.84
C ALA A 169 -13.46 1.54 -4.21
N ALA A 170 -14.18 0.68 -4.92
CA ALA A 170 -15.43 0.04 -4.50
C ALA A 170 -15.23 -1.44 -4.19
#